data_AF-A0AAW7WNF0-F1
#
_entry.id   AF-A0AAW7WNF0-F1
#
_cell.length_a   1.000
_cell.length_b   1.000
_cell.length_c   1.000
_cell.angle_alpha   90.00
_cell.angle_beta   90.00
_cell.angle_gamma   90.00
#
_symmetry.space_group_name_H-M   'P 1'
#
loop_
_entity.id
_entity.type
_entity.pdbx_description
1 polymer ?
#
loop_
_entity_poly.entity_id
_entity_poly.type
_entity_poly.pdbx_seq_one_letter_code
_entity_poly.pdbx_strand_id
1 'polypeptide(L)'
;MNEKINYKDVPKTFLYCNNKQCPRRNKCLRYQATLSIPQEIPYYTAVNPLHIAGNENKCDYFKPFCTSHFASGIDHLLDNISYSIAVAIRRELYTLMGRNMYYRIRNKERLLHPCEQEQIAAIFLKHGIKTKPEFDQYIT
;
A
#
# COMPACT_ATOMS: atom_id res chain seq x y z
N MET A 1 14.19 12.36 3.87
CA MET A 1 13.38 13.60 3.85
C MET A 1 12.05 13.29 4.53
N ASN A 2 11.64 14.09 5.52
CA ASN A 2 10.33 13.90 6.16
C ASN A 2 9.26 14.42 5.20
N GLU A 3 8.75 13.55 4.33
CA GLU A 3 7.56 13.86 3.54
C GLU A 3 6.44 14.27 4.50
N LYS A 4 5.96 15.50 4.33
CA LYS A 4 4.88 16.04 5.14
C LYS A 4 3.58 15.59 4.53
N ILE A 5 2.71 15.01 5.35
CA ILE A 5 1.34 14.69 4.97
C ILE A 5 0.63 16.00 4.63
N ASN A 6 -0.01 16.05 3.48
CA ASN A 6 -0.92 17.13 3.12
C ASN A 6 -2.34 16.71 3.53
N TYR A 7 -2.99 17.55 4.33
CA TYR A 7 -4.35 17.30 4.84
C TYR A 7 -5.36 17.02 3.71
N LYS A 8 -5.20 17.65 2.54
CA LYS A 8 -6.12 17.47 1.40
C LYS A 8 -6.08 16.05 0.82
N ASP A 9 -4.98 15.34 1.02
CA ASP A 9 -4.78 13.98 0.51
C ASP A 9 -5.28 12.92 1.50
N VAL A 10 -5.66 13.31 2.72
CA VAL A 10 -6.21 12.41 3.74
C VAL A 10 -7.70 12.15 3.46
N PRO A 11 -8.14 10.89 3.35
CA PRO A 11 -9.55 10.57 3.13
C PRO A 11 -10.44 11.12 4.24
N LYS A 12 -11.62 11.65 3.90
CA LYS A 12 -12.57 12.24 4.87
C LYS A 12 -13.02 11.27 5.97
N THR A 13 -13.06 9.98 5.68
CA THR A 13 -13.44 8.91 6.63
C THR A 13 -12.27 8.42 7.48
N PHE A 14 -11.07 8.94 7.28
CA PHE A 14 -9.88 8.52 8.01
C PHE A 14 -9.91 9.01 9.46
N LEU A 15 -9.82 8.09 10.41
CA LEU A 15 -9.73 8.42 11.83
C LEU A 15 -8.31 8.86 12.21
N TYR A 16 -8.19 10.05 12.79
CA TYR A 16 -6.96 10.61 13.33
C TYR A 16 -6.59 10.00 14.69
N CYS A 17 -5.39 10.31 15.21
CA CYS A 17 -4.98 9.86 16.54
C CYS A 17 -4.29 10.98 17.32
N ASN A 18 -4.81 11.28 18.52
CA ASN A 18 -4.33 12.37 19.37
C ASN A 18 -3.51 11.90 20.57
N ASN A 19 -3.22 10.59 20.68
CA ASN A 19 -2.51 10.04 21.82
C ASN A 19 -1.00 10.36 21.76
N LYS A 20 -0.61 11.49 22.36
CA LYS A 20 0.79 11.98 22.44
C LYS A 20 1.70 11.08 23.29
N GLN A 21 1.14 10.33 24.23
CA GLN A 21 1.90 9.44 25.13
C GLN A 21 2.25 8.11 24.47
N CYS A 22 1.64 7.79 23.32
CA CYS A 22 1.91 6.55 22.61
C CYS A 22 3.40 6.45 22.17
N PRO A 23 4.12 5.37 22.53
CA PRO A 23 5.52 5.18 22.16
C PRO A 23 5.71 5.02 20.64
N ARG A 24 4.66 4.59 19.93
CA ARG A 24 4.70 4.35 18.47
C ARG A 24 4.24 5.55 17.63
N ARG A 25 3.97 6.72 18.24
CA ARG A 25 3.38 7.89 17.56
C ARG A 25 4.17 8.36 16.32
N ASN A 26 5.50 8.28 16.37
CA ASN A 26 6.37 8.68 15.25
C ASN A 26 6.29 7.71 14.06
N LYS A 27 5.84 6.47 14.30
CA LYS A 27 5.67 5.42 13.29
C LYS A 27 4.20 5.20 12.93
N CYS A 28 3.27 6.02 13.43
CA CYS A 28 1.84 5.85 13.24
C CYS A 28 1.28 6.92 12.30
N LEU A 29 0.79 6.51 11.13
CA LEU A 29 0.22 7.40 10.11
C LEU A 29 -0.93 8.24 10.68
N ARG A 30 -1.77 7.67 11.57
CA ARG A 30 -2.90 8.40 12.16
C ARG A 30 -2.45 9.59 13.02
N TYR A 31 -1.35 9.43 13.76
CA TYR A 31 -0.81 10.52 14.58
C TYR A 31 -0.10 11.54 13.71
N GLN A 32 0.67 11.09 12.72
CA GLN A 32 1.34 12.00 11.78
C GLN A 32 0.34 12.83 10.97
N ALA A 33 -0.78 12.23 10.55
CA ALA A 33 -1.84 12.93 9.84
C ALA A 33 -2.49 14.02 10.71
N THR A 34 -2.62 13.81 12.03
CA THR A 34 -3.13 14.85 12.94
C THR A 34 -2.25 16.10 12.89
N LEU A 35 -0.94 15.95 12.72
CA LEU A 35 -0.01 17.08 12.66
C LEU A 35 -0.17 17.95 11.40
N SER A 36 -0.85 17.43 10.37
CA SER A 36 -1.13 18.16 9.13
C SER A 36 -2.43 18.98 9.16
N ILE A 37 -3.25 18.83 10.20
CA ILE A 37 -4.57 19.48 10.27
C ILE A 37 -4.39 21.00 10.41
N PRO A 38 -4.93 21.81 9.49
CA PRO A 38 -4.89 23.26 9.58
C PRO A 38 -5.76 23.81 10.71
N GLN A 39 -5.43 25.00 11.23
CA GLN A 39 -6.18 25.64 12.31
C GLN A 39 -7.62 26.00 11.90
N GLU A 40 -7.85 26.21 10.61
CA GLU A 40 -9.15 26.56 10.04
C GLU A 40 -10.14 25.40 10.06
N ILE A 41 -9.68 24.16 10.32
CA ILE A 41 -10.54 22.99 10.41
C ILE A 41 -11.19 22.93 11.80
N PRO A 42 -12.52 23.17 11.92
CA PRO A 42 -13.17 23.31 13.22
C PRO A 42 -13.34 21.98 13.96
N TYR A 43 -13.41 20.87 13.24
CA TYR A 43 -13.55 19.53 13.82
C TYR A 43 -12.97 18.45 12.90
N TYR A 44 -12.57 17.33 13.50
CA TYR A 44 -12.13 16.12 12.83
C TYR A 44 -12.42 14.90 13.71
N THR A 45 -12.50 13.72 13.09
CA THR A 45 -12.81 12.48 13.81
C THR A 45 -11.53 11.74 14.22
N ALA A 46 -11.37 11.43 15.50
CA ALA A 46 -10.21 10.71 16.01
C ALA A 46 -10.61 9.42 16.71
N VAL A 47 -9.69 8.45 16.74
CA VAL A 47 -9.82 7.27 17.59
C VAL A 47 -9.77 7.70 19.05
N ASN A 48 -10.68 7.16 19.87
CA ASN A 48 -10.73 7.44 21.31
C ASN A 48 -9.38 7.07 21.97
N PRO A 49 -8.62 8.05 22.52
CA PRO A 49 -7.33 7.78 23.16
C PRO A 49 -7.41 6.82 24.35
N LEU A 50 -8.54 6.79 25.07
CA LEU A 50 -8.74 5.89 26.21
C LEU A 50 -8.83 4.42 25.78
N HIS A 51 -9.25 4.16 24.53
CA HIS A 51 -9.25 2.81 23.96
C HIS A 51 -7.85 2.38 23.49
N ILE A 52 -6.94 3.33 23.27
CA ILE A 52 -5.55 3.06 22.87
C ILE A 52 -4.65 2.91 24.11
N ALA A 53 -4.94 3.68 25.16
CA ALA A 53 -4.18 3.69 26.40
C ALA A 53 -4.11 2.28 27.02
N GLY A 54 -2.90 1.81 27.35
CA GLY A 54 -2.65 0.48 27.88
C GLY A 54 -2.59 -0.65 26.82
N ASN A 55 -2.94 -0.36 25.56
CA ASN A 55 -2.84 -1.29 24.43
C ASN A 55 -1.96 -0.73 23.29
N GLU A 56 -1.00 0.14 23.59
CA GLU A 56 -0.22 0.85 22.58
C GLU A 56 0.62 -0.11 21.70
N ASN A 57 1.06 -1.22 22.30
CA ASN A 57 1.89 -2.22 21.62
C ASN A 57 1.08 -3.15 20.69
N LYS A 58 -0.21 -3.38 20.96
CA LYS A 58 -1.12 -4.20 20.13
C LYS A 58 -2.34 -3.39 19.66
N CYS A 59 -2.13 -2.11 19.37
CA CYS A 59 -3.19 -1.20 18.97
C CYS A 59 -3.77 -1.61 17.60
N ASP A 60 -5.05 -1.98 17.56
CA ASP A 60 -5.77 -2.37 16.34
C ASP A 60 -5.88 -1.21 15.32
N TYR A 61 -5.76 0.03 15.80
CA TYR A 61 -5.79 1.22 14.97
C TYR A 61 -4.40 1.64 14.48
N PHE A 62 -3.33 0.94 14.87
CA PHE A 62 -1.98 1.27 14.40
C PHE A 62 -1.91 1.11 12.88
N LYS A 63 -1.54 2.20 12.19
CA LYS A 63 -1.24 2.20 10.76
C LYS A 63 0.20 2.66 10.57
N PRO A 64 1.10 1.87 9.97
CA PRO A 64 2.47 2.28 9.73
C PRO A 64 2.56 3.60 8.97
N PHE A 65 3.42 4.52 9.42
CA PHE A 65 3.80 5.69 8.65
C PHE A 65 4.99 5.34 7.76
N CYS A 66 4.69 4.93 6.53
CA CYS A 66 5.68 4.61 5.52
C CYS A 66 5.15 4.98 4.14
N THR A 67 6.05 5.35 3.24
CA THR A 67 5.77 5.50 1.81
C THR A 67 5.51 4.11 1.22
N SER A 68 4.43 4.01 0.45
CA SER A 68 4.09 2.78 -0.27
C SER A 68 4.46 2.99 -1.74
N HIS A 69 5.36 2.17 -2.26
CA HIS A 69 5.73 2.21 -3.68
C HIS A 69 4.69 1.43 -4.49
N PHE A 70 3.83 2.15 -5.18
CA PHE A 70 2.90 1.57 -6.15
C PHE A 70 3.65 1.28 -7.45
N ALA A 71 3.17 0.29 -8.20
CA ALA A 71 3.73 -0.05 -9.50
C ALA A 71 2.66 0.13 -10.60
N SER A 72 3.08 0.32 -11.84
CA SER A 72 2.18 0.27 -13.00
C SER A 72 2.88 -0.32 -14.21
N GLY A 73 2.10 -0.92 -15.10
CA GLY A 73 2.63 -1.61 -16.27
C GLY A 73 3.22 -2.98 -15.93
N ILE A 74 2.89 -3.94 -16.78
CA ILE A 74 3.36 -5.33 -16.72
C ILE A 74 3.71 -5.83 -18.14
N ASP A 75 4.06 -4.91 -19.04
CA ASP A 75 4.33 -5.26 -20.44
C ASP A 75 5.54 -6.18 -20.56
N HIS A 76 6.59 -5.90 -19.77
CA HIS A 76 7.85 -6.66 -19.78
C HIS A 76 7.94 -7.70 -18.65
N LEU A 77 6.86 -7.89 -17.89
CA LEU A 77 6.82 -8.73 -16.68
C LEU A 77 7.24 -10.19 -16.96
N LEU A 78 7.02 -10.69 -18.18
CA LEU A 78 7.21 -12.09 -18.55
C LEU A 78 8.32 -12.32 -19.60
N ASP A 79 9.06 -11.28 -19.99
CA ASP A 79 9.97 -11.33 -21.15
C ASP A 79 11.14 -12.30 -20.97
N ASN A 80 11.66 -12.39 -19.74
CA ASN A 80 12.82 -13.24 -19.40
C ASN A 80 12.44 -14.65 -18.92
N ILE A 81 11.22 -15.10 -19.20
CA ILE A 81 10.66 -16.37 -18.72
C ILE A 81 10.39 -17.30 -19.91
N SER A 82 10.63 -18.60 -19.72
CA SER A 82 10.27 -19.59 -20.74
C SER A 82 8.77 -19.54 -21.06
N TYR A 83 8.43 -19.76 -22.33
CA TYR A 83 7.05 -19.61 -22.81
C TYR A 83 6.02 -20.44 -22.00
N SER A 84 6.37 -21.69 -21.67
CA SER A 84 5.49 -22.58 -20.90
C SER A 84 5.18 -22.02 -19.51
N ILE A 85 6.19 -21.50 -18.81
CA ILE A 85 6.03 -20.88 -17.50
C ILE A 85 5.28 -19.55 -17.62
N ALA A 86 5.58 -18.73 -18.64
CA ALA A 86 4.89 -17.46 -18.88
C ALA A 86 3.38 -17.67 -19.11
N VAL A 87 2.98 -18.73 -19.83
CA VAL A 87 1.57 -19.08 -20.00
C VAL A 87 0.93 -19.50 -18.67
N ALA A 88 1.64 -20.27 -17.84
CA ALA A 88 1.14 -20.68 -16.52
C ALA A 88 0.97 -19.49 -15.57
N ILE A 89 1.99 -18.64 -15.44
CA ILE A 89 1.94 -17.41 -14.62
C ILE A 89 0.81 -16.51 -15.08
N ARG A 90 0.66 -16.27 -16.40
CA ARG A 90 -0.42 -15.42 -16.92
C ARG A 90 -1.82 -15.94 -16.54
N ARG A 91 -2.01 -17.27 -16.54
CA ARG A 91 -3.27 -17.88 -16.07
C ARG A 91 -3.49 -17.63 -14.58
N GLU A 92 -2.47 -17.78 -13.75
CA GLU A 92 -2.57 -17.49 -12.31
C GLU A 92 -2.84 -16.00 -12.05
N LEU A 93 -2.23 -15.09 -12.80
CA LEU A 93 -2.54 -13.66 -12.72
C LEU A 93 -4.01 -13.40 -13.05
N TYR A 94 -4.57 -14.03 -14.07
CA TYR A 94 -6.00 -13.92 -14.37
C TYR A 94 -6.88 -14.47 -13.24
N THR A 95 -6.47 -15.55 -12.57
CA THR A 95 -7.20 -16.07 -11.41
C THR A 95 -7.11 -15.13 -10.22
N LEU A 96 -5.95 -14.49 -10.00
CA LEU A 96 -5.71 -13.57 -8.88
C LEU A 96 -6.52 -12.28 -8.99
N MET A 97 -6.50 -11.61 -10.15
CA MET A 97 -7.06 -10.25 -10.30
C MET A 97 -8.17 -10.13 -11.35
N GLY A 98 -8.39 -11.17 -12.17
CA GLY A 98 -9.29 -11.12 -13.32
C GLY A 98 -8.64 -10.53 -14.57
N ARG A 99 -9.12 -10.97 -15.74
CA ARG A 99 -8.60 -10.52 -17.06
C ARG A 99 -8.71 -9.01 -17.24
N ASN A 100 -9.85 -8.43 -16.86
CA ASN A 100 -10.07 -6.98 -17.03
C ASN A 100 -9.05 -6.16 -16.23
N MET A 101 -8.77 -6.54 -14.97
CA MET A 101 -7.78 -5.82 -14.17
C MET A 101 -6.36 -6.00 -14.70
N TYR A 102 -6.02 -7.21 -15.16
CA TYR A 102 -4.72 -7.46 -15.80
C TYR A 102 -4.46 -6.47 -16.94
N TYR A 103 -5.43 -6.28 -17.85
CA TYR A 103 -5.23 -5.37 -18.97
C TYR A 103 -5.21 -3.90 -18.55
N ARG A 104 -5.99 -3.49 -17.54
CA ARG A 104 -5.92 -2.12 -17.00
C ARG A 104 -4.56 -1.81 -16.38
N ILE A 105 -3.98 -2.78 -15.65
CA ILE A 105 -2.63 -2.64 -15.09
C ILE A 105 -1.59 -2.58 -16.20
N ARG A 106 -1.70 -3.48 -17.18
CA ARG A 106 -0.83 -3.53 -18.36
C ARG A 106 -0.85 -2.20 -19.12
N ASN A 107 -2.04 -1.66 -19.40
CA ASN A 107 -2.22 -0.38 -20.08
C ASN A 107 -1.94 0.84 -19.20
N LYS A 108 -1.45 0.64 -17.96
CA LYS A 108 -1.13 1.71 -16.99
C LYS A 108 -2.33 2.57 -16.57
N GLU A 109 -3.54 2.06 -16.78
CA GLU A 109 -4.80 2.67 -16.33
C GLU A 109 -5.10 2.42 -14.84
N ARG A 110 -4.35 1.50 -14.21
CA ARG A 110 -4.47 1.15 -12.79
C ARG A 110 -3.09 0.90 -12.19
N LEU A 111 -2.89 1.40 -10.97
CA LEU A 111 -1.73 1.09 -10.14
C LEU A 111 -1.91 -0.22 -9.37
N LEU A 112 -0.80 -0.94 -9.20
CA LEU A 112 -0.64 -2.11 -8.37
C LEU A 112 -0.25 -1.68 -6.94
N HIS A 113 -1.12 -2.02 -6.00
CA HIS A 113 -0.84 -1.87 -4.58
C HIS A 113 0.34 -2.77 -4.15
N PRO A 114 1.19 -2.37 -3.18
CA PRO A 114 2.31 -3.21 -2.71
C PRO A 114 1.92 -4.66 -2.36
N CYS A 115 0.78 -4.85 -1.70
CA CYS A 115 0.23 -6.18 -1.42
C CYS A 115 -0.04 -7.00 -2.71
N GLU A 116 -0.57 -6.38 -3.77
CA GLU A 116 -0.77 -7.05 -5.07
C GLU A 116 0.60 -7.39 -5.71
N GLN A 117 1.59 -6.51 -5.59
CA GLN A 117 2.96 -6.78 -6.07
C GLN A 117 3.59 -7.97 -5.36
N GLU A 118 3.37 -8.11 -4.04
CA GLU A 118 3.82 -9.26 -3.25
C GLU A 118 3.12 -10.56 -3.67
N GLN A 119 1.82 -10.51 -3.96
CA GLN A 119 1.09 -11.66 -4.48
C GLN A 119 1.62 -12.10 -5.86
N ILE A 120 1.94 -11.15 -6.74
CA ILE A 120 2.57 -11.43 -8.04
C ILE A 120 3.96 -12.06 -7.82
N ALA A 121 4.78 -11.51 -6.92
CA ALA A 121 6.08 -12.08 -6.58
C ALA A 121 5.97 -13.50 -6.01
N ALA A 122 4.93 -13.79 -5.22
CA ALA A 122 4.68 -15.12 -4.70
C ALA A 122 4.33 -16.14 -5.81
N ILE A 123 3.59 -15.72 -6.84
CA ILE A 123 3.33 -16.55 -8.03
C ILE A 123 4.64 -16.88 -8.74
N PHE A 124 5.52 -15.89 -8.93
CA PHE A 124 6.83 -16.11 -9.57
C PHE A 124 7.67 -17.13 -8.79
N LEU A 125 7.73 -16.97 -7.46
CA LEU A 125 8.44 -17.88 -6.58
C LEU A 125 7.89 -19.31 -6.65
N LYS A 126 6.57 -19.47 -6.71
CA LYS A 126 5.91 -20.78 -6.87
C LYS A 126 6.33 -21.50 -8.16
N HIS A 127 6.60 -20.75 -9.23
CA HIS A 127 7.10 -21.28 -10.50
C HIS A 127 8.64 -21.38 -10.55
N GLY A 128 9.33 -21.25 -9.41
CA GLY A 128 10.78 -21.42 -9.30
C GLY A 128 11.59 -20.20 -9.69
N ILE A 129 10.95 -19.06 -9.96
CA ILE A 129 11.61 -17.81 -10.33
C ILE A 129 11.97 -17.05 -9.05
N LYS A 130 13.27 -17.04 -8.70
CA LYS A 130 13.77 -16.37 -7.48
C LYS A 130 13.96 -14.87 -7.65
N THR A 131 14.10 -14.41 -8.89
CA THR A 131 14.18 -12.97 -9.18
C THR A 131 12.84 -12.32 -8.93
N LYS A 132 12.86 -11.19 -8.23
CA LYS A 132 11.64 -10.41 -7.97
C LYS A 132 11.13 -9.85 -9.31
N PRO A 133 9.82 -9.92 -9.60
CA PRO A 133 9.27 -9.30 -10.79
C PRO A 133 9.53 -7.80 -10.79
N GLU A 134 10.02 -7.29 -11.92
CA GLU A 134 10.14 -5.86 -12.19
C GLU A 134 8.89 -5.38 -12.94
N PHE A 135 8.37 -4.23 -12.51
CA PHE A 135 7.24 -3.56 -13.15
C PHE A 135 7.75 -2.39 -13.98
N ASP A 136 6.95 -1.96 -14.97
CA ASP A 136 7.42 -0.97 -15.93
C ASP A 136 7.67 0.41 -15.30
N GLN A 137 6.90 0.77 -14.27
CA GLN A 137 7.03 2.03 -13.55
C GLN A 137 6.71 1.87 -12.06
N TYR A 138 7.39 2.66 -11.23
CA TYR A 138 7.11 2.80 -9.80
C TYR A 138 6.71 4.24 -9.49
N ILE A 139 5.68 4.40 -8.67
CA ILE A 139 5.16 5.68 -8.17
C ILE A 139 5.25 5.63 -6.65
N THR A 140 5.85 6.67 -6.07
CA THR A 140 6.06 6.81 -4.62
C THR A 140 5.15 7.89 -4.08
#